data_AF-A0A8S9YWP1-F1
#
_entry.id   AF-A0A8S9YWP1-F1
#
_cell.length_a   1.000
_cell.length_b   1.000
_cell.length_c   1.000
_cell.angle_alpha   90.00
_cell.angle_beta   90.00
_cell.angle_gamma   90.00
#
_symmetry.space_group_name_H-M   'P 1'
#
loop_
_entity.id
_entity.type
_entity.pdbx_description
1 polymer ?
#
loop_
_entity_poly.entity_id
_entity_poly.type
_entity_poly.pdbx_seq_one_letter_code
_entity_poly.pdbx_strand_id
1 'polypeptide(L)'
;MNNRNVHSHLINKSGLPIDSDTMQLMFLHCIASNKANESTISGLQELYYGCSENPLAGVKAVKLELDAKATAKVKLEKIQVYINKFTYNYTGMQFFPIDRSASLDKLRETAKLIIEASLPIKCLEATVLAIFLTQDQKEFKRFTISFSSEFDGQTFRHVVLGVYANGKYGALGLSRRSDLMYKPLEFPTLATLIHSYAVAYAGHYHRLVKVKLGLPIPHQPHLFETLPWKGIVVTRNLFRRPAEVKRVLDQYSRVIRGQIETVYLRHPNVRLPALSSSTSGGSSGDSLATRRTLNHFRKSSSVTTTGKRCMKRAGSDSVNRKQSKILTRLQCNNTDHILTPICEASKPVANSEYQIRI
;
A
#
# COMPACT_ATOMS: atom_id res chain seq x y z
N MET A 1 20.65 -10.22 32.72
CA MET A 1 20.46 -10.73 31.36
C MET A 1 19.67 -9.70 30.56
N ASN A 2 20.20 -9.30 29.40
CA ASN A 2 19.75 -8.14 28.62
C ASN A 2 18.30 -8.28 28.13
N ASN A 3 17.44 -7.36 28.57
CA ASN A 3 16.05 -7.20 28.15
C ASN A 3 15.97 -6.53 26.76
N ARG A 4 16.57 -7.16 25.74
CA ARG A 4 16.48 -6.72 24.34
C ARG A 4 15.52 -7.64 23.58
N ASN A 5 14.47 -7.03 23.01
CA ASN A 5 13.46 -7.61 22.11
C ASN A 5 12.37 -8.49 22.74
N VAL A 6 11.53 -7.92 23.61
CA VAL A 6 10.18 -8.46 23.87
C VAL A 6 9.24 -8.28 22.66
N HIS A 7 9.66 -7.53 21.63
CA HIS A 7 8.85 -7.19 20.44
C HIS A 7 9.21 -7.96 19.16
N SER A 8 10.06 -9.00 19.22
CA SER A 8 10.32 -9.81 18.02
C SER A 8 9.15 -10.75 17.74
N HIS A 9 8.44 -10.54 16.63
CA HIS A 9 7.43 -11.48 16.15
C HIS A 9 8.09 -12.81 15.79
N LEU A 10 7.57 -13.91 16.34
CA LEU A 10 7.97 -15.26 15.97
C LEU A 10 7.49 -15.58 14.55
N ILE A 11 8.24 -16.39 13.81
CA ILE A 11 7.88 -16.84 12.47
C ILE A 11 7.97 -18.36 12.43
N ASN A 12 6.88 -19.02 12.10
CA ASN A 12 6.86 -20.45 11.84
C ASN A 12 7.65 -20.77 10.56
N LYS A 13 8.61 -21.68 10.68
CA LYS A 13 9.41 -22.18 9.54
C LYS A 13 9.26 -23.68 9.30
N SER A 14 8.61 -24.42 10.19
CA SER A 14 8.44 -25.87 10.07
C SER A 14 7.32 -26.27 9.13
N GLY A 15 6.49 -25.32 8.70
CA GLY A 15 5.28 -25.59 7.93
C GLY A 15 4.13 -26.01 8.84
N LEU A 16 3.21 -26.81 8.31
CA LEU A 16 2.09 -27.38 9.04
C LEU A 16 2.11 -28.92 8.89
N PRO A 17 2.02 -29.70 9.98
CA PRO A 17 1.86 -29.28 11.37
C PRO A 17 3.10 -28.52 11.92
N ILE A 18 2.87 -27.68 12.92
CA ILE A 18 3.93 -26.89 13.58
C ILE A 18 4.73 -27.81 14.50
N ASP A 19 6.05 -27.71 14.48
CA ASP A 19 6.90 -28.53 15.35
C ASP A 19 6.73 -28.17 16.84
N SER A 20 7.08 -29.12 17.71
CA SER A 20 6.85 -28.98 19.16
C SER A 20 7.59 -27.80 19.77
N ASP A 21 8.82 -27.51 19.30
CA ASP A 21 9.65 -26.44 19.84
C ASP A 21 9.07 -25.08 19.45
N THR A 22 8.67 -24.90 18.19
CA THR A 22 8.01 -23.69 17.70
C THR A 22 6.68 -23.45 18.41
N MET A 23 5.89 -24.52 18.65
CA MET A 23 4.64 -24.42 19.42
C MET A 23 4.89 -24.01 20.88
N GLN A 24 5.88 -24.60 21.54
CA GLN A 24 6.24 -24.23 22.91
C GLN A 24 6.68 -22.76 23.00
N LEU A 25 7.51 -22.30 22.06
CA LEU A 25 7.92 -20.90 21.97
C LEU A 25 6.74 -19.94 21.79
N MET A 26 5.72 -20.33 21.02
CA MET A 26 4.49 -19.54 20.89
C MET A 26 3.76 -19.41 22.23
N PHE A 27 3.55 -20.50 22.96
CA PHE A 27 2.89 -20.45 24.27
C PHE A 27 3.68 -19.59 25.28
N LEU A 28 4.99 -19.78 25.35
CA LEU A 28 5.87 -18.97 26.20
C LEU A 28 5.78 -17.48 25.85
N HIS A 29 5.75 -17.15 24.56
CA HIS A 29 5.58 -15.76 24.11
C HIS A 29 4.21 -15.19 24.48
N CYS A 30 3.14 -15.97 24.35
CA CYS A 30 1.79 -15.57 24.76
C CYS A 30 1.72 -15.27 26.27
N ILE A 31 2.28 -16.15 27.12
CA ILE A 31 2.35 -15.96 28.57
C ILE A 31 3.13 -14.68 28.91
N ALA A 32 4.31 -14.51 28.32
CA ALA A 32 5.15 -13.35 28.57
C ALA A 32 4.47 -12.02 28.14
N SER A 33 3.71 -12.06 27.04
CA SER A 33 3.03 -10.89 26.49
C SER A 33 1.73 -10.55 27.21
N ASN A 34 1.08 -11.53 27.85
CA ASN A 34 -0.19 -11.35 28.56
C ASN A 34 -0.20 -12.07 29.91
N LYS A 35 0.59 -11.54 30.86
CA LYS A 35 0.69 -12.08 32.23
C LYS A 35 -0.64 -12.14 32.98
N ALA A 36 -1.60 -11.27 32.65
CA ALA A 36 -2.91 -11.27 33.31
C ALA A 36 -3.71 -12.55 33.03
N ASN A 37 -3.47 -13.19 31.88
CA ASN A 37 -4.19 -14.41 31.46
C ASN A 37 -3.28 -15.65 31.45
N GLU A 38 -2.18 -15.63 32.22
CA GLU A 38 -1.19 -16.71 32.27
C GLU A 38 -1.80 -18.08 32.61
N SER A 39 -2.72 -18.13 33.58
CA SER A 39 -3.41 -19.37 33.97
C SER A 39 -4.24 -19.95 32.84
N THR A 40 -4.99 -19.12 32.10
CA THR A 40 -5.77 -19.54 30.94
C THR A 40 -4.87 -20.06 29.82
N ILE A 41 -3.77 -19.35 29.52
CA ILE A 41 -2.85 -19.74 28.44
C ILE A 41 -2.14 -21.06 28.80
N SER A 42 -1.74 -21.23 30.06
CA SER A 42 -1.11 -22.47 30.55
C SER A 42 -2.10 -23.64 30.50
N GLY A 43 -3.36 -23.43 30.89
CA GLY A 43 -4.41 -24.45 30.75
C GLY A 43 -4.67 -24.85 29.29
N LEU A 44 -4.66 -23.89 28.35
CA LEU A 44 -4.75 -24.19 26.92
C LEU A 44 -3.54 -24.98 26.40
N GLN A 45 -2.34 -24.69 26.93
CA GLN A 45 -1.13 -25.43 26.60
C GLN A 45 -1.22 -26.89 27.07
N GLU A 46 -1.65 -27.12 28.32
CA GLU A 46 -1.87 -28.46 28.87
C GLU A 46 -2.90 -29.24 28.07
N LEU A 47 -4.04 -28.61 27.71
CA LEU A 47 -5.06 -29.22 26.86
C LEU A 47 -4.51 -29.59 25.48
N TYR A 48 -3.67 -28.74 24.88
CA TYR A 48 -3.05 -28.99 23.58
C TYR A 48 -2.13 -30.22 23.62
N TYR A 49 -1.26 -30.34 24.62
CA TYR A 49 -0.36 -31.48 24.75
C TYR A 49 -1.02 -32.74 25.33
N GLY A 50 -2.14 -32.58 26.06
CA GLY A 50 -2.92 -33.67 26.65
C GLY A 50 -3.99 -34.28 25.73
N CYS A 51 -4.35 -33.62 24.62
CA CYS A 51 -5.28 -34.17 23.63
C CYS A 51 -4.61 -35.29 22.81
N SER A 52 -5.06 -36.54 22.97
CA SER A 52 -4.67 -37.64 22.07
C SER A 52 -5.52 -37.69 20.79
N GLU A 53 -6.70 -37.07 20.78
CA GLU A 53 -7.54 -36.93 19.59
C GLU A 53 -7.21 -35.63 18.87
N ASN A 54 -7.19 -35.65 17.53
CA ASN A 54 -6.91 -34.46 16.72
C ASN A 54 -8.10 -33.48 16.81
N PRO A 55 -8.00 -32.35 17.56
CA PRO A 55 -9.12 -31.43 17.74
C PRO A 55 -9.51 -30.70 16.44
N LEU A 56 -8.70 -30.84 15.37
CA LEU A 56 -8.93 -30.24 14.06
C LEU A 56 -9.83 -31.08 13.14
N ALA A 57 -10.26 -32.27 13.54
CA ALA A 57 -11.06 -33.19 12.70
C ALA A 57 -12.42 -32.60 12.21
N GLY A 58 -12.85 -31.45 12.75
CA GLY A 58 -14.10 -30.76 12.38
C GLY A 58 -13.96 -29.44 11.61
N VAL A 59 -12.74 -28.94 11.35
CA VAL A 59 -12.59 -27.63 10.69
C VAL A 59 -12.83 -27.76 9.18
N LYS A 60 -14.03 -27.43 8.74
CA LYS A 60 -14.36 -27.39 7.31
C LYS A 60 -13.68 -26.18 6.66
N ALA A 61 -12.92 -26.44 5.59
CA ALA A 61 -12.32 -25.40 4.77
C ALA A 61 -13.37 -24.36 4.39
N VAL A 62 -13.07 -23.08 4.65
CA VAL A 62 -13.99 -21.99 4.36
C VAL A 62 -14.12 -21.87 2.85
N LYS A 63 -15.31 -22.12 2.29
CA LYS A 63 -15.60 -21.88 0.88
C LYS A 63 -16.08 -20.45 0.65
N LEU A 64 -15.58 -19.83 -0.41
CA LEU A 64 -16.05 -18.54 -0.90
C LEU A 64 -16.88 -18.78 -2.16
N GLU A 65 -18.15 -18.40 -2.12
CA GLU A 65 -19.02 -18.42 -3.29
C GLU A 65 -19.34 -16.98 -3.71
N LEU A 66 -18.90 -16.63 -4.92
CA LEU A 66 -19.18 -15.35 -5.55
C LEU A 66 -20.17 -15.57 -6.69
N ASP A 67 -21.32 -14.89 -6.60
CA ASP A 67 -22.28 -14.84 -7.69
C ASP A 67 -21.70 -14.01 -8.84
N ALA A 68 -21.66 -14.61 -10.04
CA ALA A 68 -21.16 -13.95 -11.24
C ALA A 68 -21.97 -12.68 -11.60
N LYS A 69 -23.26 -12.65 -11.27
CA LYS A 69 -24.16 -11.51 -11.54
C LYS A 69 -24.10 -10.42 -10.47
N ALA A 70 -23.47 -10.68 -9.32
CA ALA A 70 -23.35 -9.69 -8.26
C ALA A 70 -22.52 -8.48 -8.70
N THR A 71 -22.84 -7.30 -8.17
CA THR A 71 -22.09 -6.09 -8.46
C THR A 71 -20.67 -6.15 -7.89
N ALA A 72 -19.75 -5.39 -8.48
CA ALA A 72 -18.36 -5.27 -8.01
C ALA A 72 -18.28 -4.90 -6.51
N LYS A 73 -19.20 -4.05 -6.01
CA LYS A 73 -19.28 -3.68 -4.59
C LYS A 73 -19.64 -4.89 -3.72
N VAL A 74 -20.70 -5.62 -4.08
CA VAL A 74 -21.16 -6.81 -3.33
C VAL A 74 -20.10 -7.91 -3.33
N LYS A 75 -19.44 -8.14 -4.46
CA LYS A 75 -18.32 -9.11 -4.54
C LYS A 75 -17.18 -8.71 -3.60
N LEU A 76 -16.79 -7.43 -3.59
CA LEU A 76 -15.74 -6.92 -2.71
C LEU A 76 -16.11 -7.11 -1.23
N GLU A 77 -17.35 -6.81 -0.85
CA GLU A 77 -17.88 -7.03 0.50
C GLU A 77 -17.84 -8.51 0.90
N LYS A 78 -18.33 -9.42 0.04
CA LYS A 78 -18.30 -10.87 0.30
C LYS A 78 -16.88 -11.39 0.48
N ILE A 79 -15.93 -10.92 -0.33
CA ILE A 79 -14.51 -11.29 -0.20
C ILE A 79 -13.96 -10.82 1.14
N GLN A 80 -14.28 -9.60 1.58
CA GLN A 80 -13.84 -9.11 2.89
C GLN A 80 -14.46 -9.92 4.04
N VAL A 81 -15.77 -10.22 3.97
CA VAL A 81 -16.45 -11.05 4.97
C VAL A 81 -15.78 -12.42 5.08
N TYR A 82 -15.37 -13.00 3.94
CA TYR A 82 -14.59 -14.23 3.92
C TYR A 82 -13.22 -14.08 4.58
N ILE A 83 -12.45 -13.03 4.24
CA ILE A 83 -11.14 -12.75 4.85
C ILE A 83 -11.27 -12.58 6.38
N ASN A 84 -12.36 -11.95 6.85
CA ASN A 84 -12.60 -11.75 8.28
C ASN A 84 -12.78 -13.07 9.07
N LYS A 85 -13.20 -14.16 8.42
CA LYS A 85 -13.36 -15.48 9.08
C LYS A 85 -12.04 -16.06 9.58
N PHE A 86 -10.91 -15.68 8.99
CA PHE A 86 -9.59 -16.09 9.48
C PHE A 86 -9.23 -15.38 10.79
N THR A 87 -9.81 -14.21 11.08
CA THR A 87 -9.47 -13.34 12.21
C THR A 87 -8.03 -12.81 12.20
N TYR A 88 -7.78 -11.72 12.94
CA TYR A 88 -6.43 -11.16 13.04
C TYR A 88 -5.60 -11.98 14.02
N ASN A 89 -4.38 -12.33 13.63
CA ASN A 89 -3.48 -13.11 14.47
C ASN A 89 -2.83 -12.26 15.59
N TYR A 90 -3.22 -12.54 16.83
CA TYR A 90 -2.70 -11.93 18.06
C TYR A 90 -1.72 -12.82 18.84
N THR A 91 -1.38 -14.03 18.36
CA THR A 91 -0.51 -14.98 19.11
C THR A 91 0.97 -14.56 19.14
N GLY A 92 1.33 -13.48 18.44
CA GLY A 92 2.72 -13.04 18.27
C GLY A 92 3.51 -13.86 17.25
N MET A 93 3.09 -15.09 16.93
CA MET A 93 3.70 -15.94 15.91
C MET A 93 3.00 -15.81 14.55
N GLN A 94 3.77 -15.60 13.48
CA GLN A 94 3.28 -15.68 12.11
C GLN A 94 3.29 -17.13 11.63
N PHE A 95 2.12 -17.66 11.29
CA PHE A 95 1.96 -19.06 10.85
C PHE A 95 2.40 -19.29 9.40
N PHE A 96 2.16 -18.31 8.51
CA PHE A 96 2.46 -18.43 7.08
C PHE A 96 3.55 -17.41 6.70
N PRO A 97 4.82 -17.83 6.60
CA PRO A 97 5.89 -16.92 6.22
C PRO A 97 5.72 -16.47 4.77
N ILE A 98 5.57 -15.16 4.56
CA ILE A 98 5.44 -14.55 3.23
C ILE A 98 6.77 -13.94 2.81
N ASP A 99 7.38 -14.53 1.79
CA ASP A 99 8.50 -13.90 1.08
C ASP A 99 7.97 -12.91 0.02
N ARG A 100 8.36 -11.63 0.15
CA ARG A 100 7.95 -10.57 -0.78
C ARG A 100 8.62 -10.66 -2.15
N SER A 101 9.75 -11.36 -2.27
CA SER A 101 10.43 -11.62 -3.55
C SER A 101 9.96 -12.90 -4.24
N ALA A 102 9.09 -13.68 -3.60
CA ALA A 102 8.55 -14.89 -4.21
C ALA A 102 7.73 -14.57 -5.48
N SER A 103 7.71 -15.54 -6.39
CA SER A 103 6.81 -15.51 -7.55
C SER A 103 5.35 -15.54 -7.10
N LEU A 104 4.46 -15.02 -7.94
CA LEU A 104 3.02 -15.06 -7.73
C LEU A 104 2.50 -16.49 -7.59
N ASP A 105 3.11 -17.47 -8.26
CA ASP A 105 2.75 -18.88 -8.10
C ASP A 105 3.09 -19.43 -6.72
N LYS A 106 4.27 -19.11 -6.18
CA LYS A 106 4.63 -19.52 -4.81
C LYS A 106 3.73 -18.86 -3.76
N LEU A 107 3.36 -17.59 -4.00
CA LEU A 107 2.38 -16.89 -3.15
C LEU A 107 0.98 -17.51 -3.27
N ARG A 108 0.61 -18.04 -4.44
CA ARG A 108 -0.66 -18.75 -4.67
C ARG A 108 -0.74 -20.01 -3.82
N GLU A 109 0.32 -20.81 -3.82
CA GLU A 109 0.38 -22.01 -2.98
C GLU A 109 0.28 -21.65 -1.50
N THR A 110 0.89 -20.53 -1.08
CA THR A 110 0.73 -20.05 0.30
C THR A 110 -0.71 -19.64 0.61
N ALA A 111 -1.42 -19.01 -0.34
CA ALA A 111 -2.82 -18.65 -0.16
C ALA A 111 -3.75 -19.88 -0.09
N LYS A 112 -3.48 -20.93 -0.88
CA LYS A 112 -4.18 -22.21 -0.77
C LYS A 112 -3.96 -22.84 0.61
N LEU A 113 -2.71 -22.86 1.09
CA LEU A 113 -2.38 -23.35 2.42
C LEU A 113 -3.10 -22.57 3.52
N ILE A 114 -3.22 -21.24 3.40
CA ILE A 114 -4.01 -20.41 4.33
C ILE A 114 -5.47 -20.88 4.36
N ILE A 115 -6.10 -21.08 3.19
CA ILE A 115 -7.49 -21.51 3.08
C ILE A 115 -7.69 -22.91 3.69
N GLU A 116 -6.80 -23.84 3.40
CA GLU A 116 -6.85 -25.22 3.90
C GLU A 116 -6.64 -25.29 5.41
N ALA A 117 -5.66 -24.56 5.94
CA ALA A 117 -5.34 -24.57 7.36
C ALA A 117 -6.32 -23.75 8.21
N SER A 118 -6.97 -22.73 7.62
CA SER A 118 -7.96 -21.87 8.30
C SER A 118 -7.46 -21.25 9.62
N LEU A 119 -6.15 -20.95 9.71
CA LEU A 119 -5.53 -20.33 10.87
C LEU A 119 -5.57 -18.79 10.79
N PRO A 120 -5.47 -18.08 11.94
CA PRO A 120 -5.40 -16.63 11.96
C PRO A 120 -4.26 -16.02 11.16
N ILE A 121 -4.53 -14.91 10.49
CA ILE A 121 -3.57 -14.23 9.59
C ILE A 121 -3.34 -12.76 9.98
N LYS A 122 -2.26 -12.18 9.47
CA LYS A 122 -1.93 -10.74 9.60
C LYS A 122 -2.16 -10.01 8.27
N CYS A 123 -1.86 -8.72 8.26
CA CYS A 123 -2.12 -7.82 7.12
C CYS A 123 -1.48 -8.27 5.78
N LEU A 124 -0.25 -8.81 5.82
CA LEU A 124 0.45 -9.24 4.61
C LEU A 124 -0.15 -10.52 4.03
N GLU A 125 -0.38 -11.53 4.86
CA GLU A 125 -1.05 -12.78 4.49
C GLU A 125 -2.45 -12.50 3.93
N ALA A 126 -3.23 -11.61 4.59
CA ALA A 126 -4.54 -11.19 4.10
C ALA A 126 -4.48 -10.48 2.74
N THR A 127 -3.44 -9.67 2.49
CA THR A 127 -3.24 -9.02 1.18
C THR A 127 -2.94 -10.06 0.10
N VAL A 128 -2.08 -11.04 0.40
CA VAL A 128 -1.75 -12.15 -0.51
C VAL A 128 -3.00 -12.98 -0.81
N LEU A 129 -3.74 -13.38 0.21
CA LEU A 129 -5.01 -14.10 0.07
C LEU A 129 -6.01 -13.31 -0.80
N ALA A 130 -6.21 -12.01 -0.51
CA ALA A 130 -7.12 -11.16 -1.27
C ALA A 130 -6.77 -11.07 -2.76
N ILE A 131 -5.47 -11.10 -3.12
CA ILE A 131 -5.02 -11.09 -4.52
C ILE A 131 -5.57 -12.32 -5.25
N PHE A 132 -5.51 -13.50 -4.64
CA PHE A 132 -5.98 -14.74 -5.26
C PHE A 132 -7.50 -14.86 -5.25
N LEU A 133 -8.18 -14.42 -4.19
CA LEU A 133 -9.66 -14.41 -4.14
C LEU A 133 -10.28 -13.47 -5.18
N THR A 134 -9.53 -12.46 -5.63
CA THR A 134 -9.95 -11.50 -6.66
C THR A 134 -9.38 -11.80 -8.05
N GLN A 135 -8.66 -12.90 -8.24
CA GLN A 135 -7.96 -13.19 -9.49
C GLN A 135 -8.93 -13.37 -10.67
N ASP A 136 -10.05 -14.05 -10.47
CA ASP A 136 -11.02 -14.31 -11.53
C ASP A 136 -12.01 -13.15 -11.75
N GLN A 137 -11.95 -12.11 -10.92
CA GLN A 137 -12.79 -10.92 -10.99
C GLN A 137 -12.12 -9.84 -11.84
N LYS A 138 -12.19 -10.00 -13.18
CA LYS A 138 -11.51 -9.14 -14.18
C LYS A 138 -11.91 -7.66 -14.11
N GLU A 139 -13.06 -7.36 -13.48
CA GLU A 139 -13.51 -6.00 -13.21
C GLU A 139 -12.61 -5.26 -12.20
N PHE A 140 -11.88 -5.98 -11.34
CA PHE A 140 -11.04 -5.39 -10.31
C PHE A 140 -9.62 -5.14 -10.80
N LYS A 141 -9.23 -3.86 -10.91
CA LYS A 141 -7.81 -3.48 -10.98
C LYS A 141 -7.23 -3.46 -9.57
N ARG A 142 -6.29 -4.36 -9.30
CA ARG A 142 -5.73 -4.61 -7.96
C ARG A 142 -4.33 -4.04 -7.85
N PHE A 143 -3.98 -3.45 -6.73
CA PHE A 143 -2.65 -2.90 -6.46
C PHE A 143 -2.38 -2.90 -4.96
N THR A 144 -1.11 -3.03 -4.54
CA THR A 144 -0.79 -3.01 -3.11
C THR A 144 -0.71 -1.59 -2.57
N ILE A 145 -1.16 -1.38 -1.34
CA ILE A 145 -1.00 -0.11 -0.61
C ILE A 145 -0.29 -0.41 0.70
N SER A 146 0.98 0.01 0.81
CA SER A 146 1.78 -0.16 2.03
C SER A 146 1.90 1.16 2.77
N PHE A 147 1.54 1.16 4.05
CA PHE A 147 1.68 2.29 4.96
C PHE A 147 2.89 2.09 5.88
N SER A 148 3.61 3.16 6.15
CA SER A 148 4.56 3.23 7.25
C SER A 148 4.17 4.42 8.12
N SER A 149 3.86 4.14 9.38
CA SER A 149 3.46 5.12 10.38
C SER A 149 4.42 5.09 11.56
N GLU A 150 4.37 6.14 12.38
CA GLU A 150 5.17 6.29 13.58
C GLU A 150 4.24 6.57 14.76
N PHE A 151 4.45 5.87 15.86
CA PHE A 151 3.77 6.09 17.13
C PHE A 151 4.77 5.83 18.24
N ASP A 152 4.88 6.77 19.18
CA ASP A 152 5.80 6.68 20.32
C ASP A 152 7.26 6.34 19.93
N GLY A 153 7.79 7.02 18.91
CA GLY A 153 9.14 6.80 18.37
C GLY A 153 9.34 5.47 17.60
N GLN A 154 8.35 4.58 17.60
CA GLN A 154 8.39 3.29 16.91
C GLN A 154 7.75 3.38 15.53
N THR A 155 8.32 2.68 14.55
CA THR A 155 7.78 2.61 13.18
C THR A 155 6.95 1.35 12.99
N PHE A 156 5.71 1.53 12.53
CA PHE A 156 4.78 0.46 12.22
C PHE A 156 4.58 0.35 10.72
N ARG A 157 4.41 -0.88 10.23
CA ARG A 157 4.17 -1.17 8.81
C ARG A 157 2.85 -1.91 8.68
N HIS A 158 2.10 -1.52 7.67
CA HIS A 158 0.80 -2.12 7.37
C HIS A 158 0.60 -2.19 5.86
N VAL A 159 -0.19 -3.14 5.40
CA VAL A 159 -0.47 -3.32 3.98
C VAL A 159 -1.91 -3.77 3.77
N VAL A 160 -2.52 -3.27 2.71
CA VAL A 160 -3.84 -3.66 2.20
C VAL A 160 -3.78 -3.81 0.69
N LEU A 161 -4.77 -4.49 0.12
CA LEU A 161 -4.99 -4.58 -1.32
C LEU A 161 -5.95 -3.46 -1.75
N GLY A 162 -5.43 -2.45 -2.44
CA GLY A 162 -6.24 -1.45 -3.12
C GLY A 162 -6.94 -2.06 -4.34
N VAL A 163 -8.20 -1.70 -4.53
CA VAL A 163 -9.03 -2.16 -5.64
C VAL A 163 -9.66 -0.95 -6.34
N TYR A 164 -9.64 -0.96 -7.67
CA TYR A 164 -10.36 -0.02 -8.51
C TYR A 164 -11.32 -0.78 -9.42
N ALA A 165 -12.59 -0.37 -9.43
CA ALA A 165 -13.61 -0.87 -10.34
C ALA A 165 -14.70 0.18 -10.53
N ASN A 166 -15.27 0.25 -11.74
CA ASN A 166 -16.40 1.14 -12.10
C ASN A 166 -16.18 2.61 -11.68
N GLY A 167 -14.97 3.15 -11.86
CA GLY A 167 -14.66 4.54 -11.54
C GLY A 167 -14.45 4.84 -10.06
N LYS A 168 -14.53 3.82 -9.18
CA LYS A 168 -14.40 3.97 -7.73
C LYS A 168 -13.23 3.14 -7.19
N TYR A 169 -12.70 3.59 -6.07
CA TYR A 169 -11.64 2.94 -5.32
C TYR A 169 -12.20 2.35 -4.02
N GLY A 170 -11.60 1.25 -3.58
CA GLY A 170 -11.86 0.57 -2.31
C GLY A 170 -10.63 -0.22 -1.91
N ALA A 171 -10.75 -1.03 -0.85
CA ALA A 171 -9.65 -1.86 -0.39
C ALA A 171 -10.12 -3.10 0.37
N LEU A 172 -9.32 -4.16 0.26
CA LEU A 172 -9.42 -5.39 1.04
C LEU A 172 -8.20 -5.51 1.95
N GLY A 173 -8.37 -6.11 3.12
CA GLY A 173 -7.23 -6.44 3.97
C GLY A 173 -7.65 -6.80 5.37
N LEU A 174 -6.68 -6.91 6.27
CA LEU A 174 -6.93 -7.23 7.67
C LEU A 174 -6.02 -6.39 8.56
N SER A 175 -6.57 -5.89 9.66
CA SER A 175 -5.88 -5.02 10.61
C SER A 175 -6.43 -5.27 12.00
N ARG A 176 -5.66 -4.89 13.02
CA ARG A 176 -6.13 -4.82 14.42
C ARG A 176 -7.22 -3.76 14.61
N ARG A 177 -7.30 -2.79 13.70
CA ARG A 177 -8.29 -1.71 13.71
C ARG A 177 -9.17 -1.81 12.46
N SER A 178 -10.48 -1.77 12.65
CA SER A 178 -11.46 -2.00 11.58
C SER A 178 -11.45 -0.91 10.49
N ASP A 179 -11.10 0.32 10.86
CA ASP A 179 -10.97 1.47 9.97
C ASP A 179 -9.65 1.51 9.18
N LEU A 180 -8.70 0.62 9.48
CA LEU A 180 -7.42 0.46 8.79
C LEU A 180 -7.37 -0.80 7.90
N MET A 181 -8.50 -1.46 7.63
CA MET A 181 -8.58 -2.63 6.74
C MET A 181 -9.47 -2.35 5.52
N TYR A 182 -10.68 -2.90 5.48
CA TYR A 182 -11.65 -2.75 4.42
C TYR A 182 -12.05 -1.29 4.18
N LYS A 183 -12.19 -0.94 2.89
CA LYS A 183 -12.81 0.31 2.46
C LYS A 183 -13.80 -0.01 1.33
N PRO A 184 -15.07 0.44 1.43
CA PRO A 184 -16.06 0.18 0.41
C PRO A 184 -15.65 0.81 -0.93
N LEU A 185 -16.18 0.26 -2.02
CA LEU A 185 -15.90 0.69 -3.40
C LEU A 185 -16.65 1.99 -3.74
N GLU A 186 -16.39 3.06 -3.00
CA GLU A 186 -17.16 4.31 -3.04
C GLU A 186 -16.28 5.55 -3.28
N PHE A 187 -14.97 5.43 -3.07
CA PHE A 187 -14.04 6.55 -3.14
C PHE A 187 -13.84 6.98 -4.61
N PRO A 188 -14.18 8.22 -5.00
CA PRO A 188 -14.09 8.65 -6.40
C PRO A 188 -12.65 8.81 -6.89
N THR A 189 -11.69 9.04 -5.97
CA THR A 189 -10.28 9.24 -6.30
C THR A 189 -9.39 8.43 -5.39
N LEU A 190 -8.19 8.12 -5.88
CA LEU A 190 -7.16 7.49 -5.07
C LEU A 190 -6.75 8.38 -3.89
N ALA A 191 -6.71 9.71 -4.09
CA ALA A 191 -6.44 10.67 -3.03
C ALA A 191 -7.45 10.59 -1.88
N THR A 192 -8.75 10.49 -2.18
CA THR A 192 -9.80 10.33 -1.15
C THR A 192 -9.68 9.02 -0.38
N LEU A 193 -9.31 7.92 -1.05
CA LEU A 193 -9.06 6.63 -0.38
C LEU A 193 -7.86 6.72 0.58
N ILE A 194 -6.72 7.24 0.10
CA ILE A 194 -5.51 7.38 0.93
C ILE A 194 -5.75 8.35 2.09
N HIS A 195 -6.51 9.43 1.87
CA HIS A 195 -6.88 10.36 2.94
C HIS A 195 -7.73 9.69 4.02
N SER A 196 -8.66 8.80 3.66
CA SER A 196 -9.44 8.02 4.65
C SER A 196 -8.54 7.20 5.58
N TYR A 197 -7.49 6.56 5.05
CA TYR A 197 -6.50 5.88 5.89
C TYR A 197 -5.66 6.85 6.72
N ALA A 198 -5.27 7.99 6.16
CA ALA A 198 -4.50 9.00 6.90
C ALA A 198 -5.29 9.52 8.12
N VAL A 199 -6.59 9.77 7.96
CA VAL A 199 -7.49 10.16 9.06
C VAL A 199 -7.62 9.02 10.08
N ALA A 200 -7.81 7.78 9.63
CA ALA A 200 -7.87 6.62 10.53
C ALA A 200 -6.57 6.45 11.35
N TYR A 201 -5.41 6.56 10.71
CA TYR A 201 -4.12 6.53 11.43
C TYR A 201 -4.02 7.65 12.48
N ALA A 202 -4.39 8.88 12.12
CA ALA A 202 -4.39 10.00 13.04
C ALA A 202 -5.35 9.78 14.23
N GLY A 203 -6.51 9.15 13.99
CA GLY A 203 -7.46 8.76 15.04
C GLY A 203 -6.91 7.74 16.03
N HIS A 204 -5.94 6.93 15.61
CA HIS A 204 -5.17 6.01 16.50
C HIS A 204 -3.82 6.59 16.93
N TYR A 205 -3.66 7.92 16.90
CA TYR A 205 -2.44 8.64 17.30
C TYR A 205 -1.18 8.30 16.49
N HIS A 206 -1.32 7.59 15.37
CA HIS A 206 -0.22 7.29 14.47
C HIS A 206 0.02 8.45 13.51
N ARG A 207 1.28 8.83 13.36
CA ARG A 207 1.71 9.79 12.33
C ARG A 207 2.11 9.03 11.06
N LEU A 208 1.42 9.27 9.96
CA LEU A 208 1.75 8.63 8.68
C LEU A 208 3.04 9.21 8.08
N VAL A 209 4.06 8.37 7.88
CA VAL A 209 5.39 8.77 7.39
C VAL A 209 5.53 8.52 5.88
N LYS A 210 4.99 7.40 5.40
CA LYS A 210 5.19 6.95 4.02
C LYS A 210 4.02 6.12 3.54
N VAL A 211 3.62 6.32 2.30
CA VAL A 211 2.71 5.42 1.58
C VAL A 211 3.40 4.95 0.31
N LYS A 212 3.43 3.65 0.08
CA LYS A 212 3.93 3.04 -1.15
C LYS A 212 2.76 2.39 -1.86
N LEU A 213 2.61 2.69 -3.14
CA LEU A 213 1.61 2.08 -4.00
C LEU A 213 2.34 1.16 -4.99
N GLY A 214 1.93 -0.10 -5.03
CA GLY A 214 2.40 -1.06 -6.03
C GLY A 214 1.76 -0.80 -7.39
N LEU A 215 2.33 -1.38 -8.45
CA LEU A 215 1.75 -1.35 -9.79
C LEU A 215 0.50 -2.25 -9.85
N PRO A 216 -0.31 -2.12 -10.91
CA PRO A 216 -1.41 -3.05 -11.15
C PRO A 216 -0.93 -4.50 -11.19
N ILE A 217 -1.61 -5.36 -10.46
CA ILE A 217 -1.30 -6.79 -10.36
C ILE A 217 -2.05 -7.51 -11.49
N PRO A 218 -1.35 -8.26 -12.36
CA PRO A 218 -1.99 -9.00 -13.45
C PRO A 218 -2.90 -10.11 -12.92
N HIS A 219 -4.03 -10.35 -13.61
CA HIS A 219 -4.92 -11.47 -13.29
C HIS A 219 -4.33 -12.82 -13.71
N GLN A 220 -3.52 -12.81 -14.77
CA GLN A 220 -2.80 -13.97 -15.29
C GLN A 220 -1.31 -13.64 -15.27
N PRO A 221 -0.61 -13.91 -14.16
CA PRO A 221 0.82 -13.66 -14.10
C PRO A 221 1.58 -14.63 -15.00
N HIS A 222 2.70 -14.18 -15.54
CA HIS A 222 3.64 -15.07 -16.23
C HIS A 222 4.43 -15.92 -15.23
N LEU A 223 5.02 -17.01 -15.72
CA LEU A 223 5.94 -17.85 -14.95
C LEU A 223 7.04 -16.97 -14.32
N PHE A 224 7.22 -17.11 -13.01
CA PHE A 224 8.18 -16.35 -12.19
C PHE A 224 7.91 -14.85 -12.00
N GLU A 225 6.78 -14.32 -12.46
CA GLU A 225 6.42 -12.93 -12.19
C GLU A 225 6.21 -12.71 -10.69
N THR A 226 6.81 -11.66 -10.14
CA THR A 226 6.72 -11.31 -8.71
C THR A 226 5.72 -10.18 -8.50
N LEU A 227 5.26 -10.00 -7.26
CA LEU A 227 4.37 -8.89 -6.95
C LEU A 227 5.06 -7.53 -7.19
N PRO A 228 4.47 -6.61 -7.97
CA PRO A 228 5.10 -5.34 -8.27
C PRO A 228 4.87 -4.32 -7.13
N TRP A 229 5.59 -4.49 -6.03
CA TRP A 229 5.47 -3.66 -4.82
C TRP A 229 5.87 -2.19 -4.98
N LYS A 230 6.59 -1.85 -6.06
CA LYS A 230 7.25 -0.54 -6.23
C LYS A 230 6.70 0.21 -7.44
N GLY A 231 5.57 0.90 -7.26
CA GLY A 231 5.06 1.86 -8.23
C GLY A 231 5.47 3.29 -7.85
N ILE A 232 4.72 3.90 -6.92
CA ILE A 232 5.00 5.25 -6.42
C ILE A 232 5.14 5.29 -4.91
N VAL A 233 5.91 6.26 -4.42
CA VAL A 233 6.16 6.47 -3.01
C VAL A 233 5.81 7.91 -2.64
N VAL A 234 4.83 8.07 -1.77
CA VAL A 234 4.46 9.36 -1.16
C VAL A 234 5.10 9.43 0.22
N THR A 235 5.93 10.46 0.45
CA THR A 235 6.65 10.65 1.71
C THR A 235 6.01 11.74 2.57
N ARG A 236 6.39 11.80 3.84
CA ARG A 236 5.96 12.82 4.82
C ARG A 236 6.00 14.25 4.30
N ASN A 237 7.06 14.62 3.56
CA ASN A 237 7.23 15.98 3.04
C ASN A 237 6.19 16.31 1.95
N LEU A 238 5.69 15.30 1.24
CA LEU A 238 4.65 15.46 0.25
C LEU A 238 3.27 15.54 0.94
N PHE A 239 3.04 14.75 2.00
CA PHE A 239 1.79 14.83 2.79
C PHE A 239 1.49 16.22 3.37
N ARG A 240 2.51 17.04 3.64
CA ARG A 240 2.35 18.45 4.04
C ARG A 240 1.76 19.35 2.95
N ARG A 241 1.72 18.91 1.70
CA ARG A 241 1.25 19.66 0.53
C ARG A 241 0.09 18.91 -0.15
N PRO A 242 -1.16 19.05 0.35
CA PRO A 242 -2.30 18.26 -0.12
C PRO A 242 -2.58 18.38 -1.61
N ALA A 243 -2.41 19.58 -2.18
CA ALA A 243 -2.61 19.83 -3.61
C ALA A 243 -1.63 19.02 -4.48
N GLU A 244 -0.37 18.89 -4.06
CA GLU A 244 0.62 18.09 -4.78
C GLU A 244 0.39 16.59 -4.61
N VAL A 245 0.05 16.13 -3.40
CA VAL A 245 -0.34 14.73 -3.17
C VAL A 245 -1.48 14.35 -4.10
N LYS A 246 -2.51 15.18 -4.19
CA LYS A 246 -3.64 14.97 -5.09
C LYS A 246 -3.18 14.87 -6.55
N ARG A 247 -2.37 15.81 -7.03
CA ARG A 247 -1.84 15.78 -8.42
C ARG A 247 -1.06 14.50 -8.71
N VAL A 248 -0.16 14.10 -7.80
CA VAL A 248 0.69 12.92 -7.93
C VAL A 248 -0.15 11.63 -7.93
N LEU A 249 -1.12 11.53 -7.01
CA LEU A 249 -2.02 10.37 -6.95
C LEU A 249 -2.99 10.33 -8.14
N ASP A 250 -3.47 11.47 -8.62
CA ASP A 250 -4.33 11.55 -9.81
C ASP A 250 -3.56 11.12 -11.07
N GLN A 251 -2.28 11.50 -11.20
CA GLN A 251 -1.43 11.01 -12.29
C GLN A 251 -1.21 9.50 -12.20
N TYR A 252 -0.89 8.98 -11.01
CA TYR A 252 -0.70 7.54 -10.79
C TYR A 252 -1.98 6.74 -11.01
N SER A 253 -3.15 7.33 -10.71
CA SER A 253 -4.46 6.73 -10.91
C SER A 253 -4.70 6.33 -12.38
N ARG A 254 -4.11 7.06 -13.34
CA ARG A 254 -4.18 6.76 -14.77
C ARG A 254 -3.46 5.45 -15.13
N VAL A 255 -2.36 5.17 -14.45
CA VAL A 255 -1.63 3.88 -14.59
C VAL A 255 -2.48 2.73 -14.04
N ILE A 256 -3.12 2.92 -12.88
CA ILE A 256 -4.02 1.90 -12.31
C ILE A 256 -5.20 1.61 -13.23
N ARG A 257 -5.73 2.63 -13.89
CA ARG A 257 -6.82 2.52 -14.87
C ARG A 257 -6.39 1.89 -16.21
N GLY A 258 -5.09 1.65 -16.41
CA GLY A 258 -4.56 1.14 -17.68
C GLY A 258 -4.53 2.17 -18.81
N GLN A 259 -4.63 3.46 -18.48
CA GLN A 259 -4.63 4.56 -19.47
C GLN A 259 -3.21 4.98 -19.89
N ILE A 260 -2.19 4.59 -19.13
CA ILE A 260 -0.78 4.93 -19.36
C ILE A 260 0.05 3.71 -19.01
N GLU A 261 0.96 3.31 -19.91
CA GLU A 261 1.93 2.25 -19.63
C GLU A 261 2.92 2.68 -18.54
N THR A 262 3.34 1.74 -17.71
CA THR A 262 4.24 1.98 -16.55
C THR A 262 5.57 2.64 -16.93
N VAL A 263 5.99 2.51 -18.20
CA VAL A 263 7.19 3.12 -18.78
C VAL A 263 7.16 4.66 -18.74
N TYR A 264 5.98 5.28 -18.78
CA TYR A 264 5.83 6.75 -18.84
C TYR A 264 5.86 7.45 -17.47
N LEU A 265 6.03 6.72 -16.35
CA LEU A 265 6.09 7.32 -15.01
C LEU A 265 7.44 8.00 -14.67
N ARG A 266 8.36 8.14 -15.63
CA ARG A 266 9.63 8.89 -15.45
C ARG A 266 9.39 10.41 -15.39
N HIS A 267 8.70 10.89 -14.36
CA HIS A 267 8.66 12.31 -14.02
C HIS A 267 9.79 12.63 -13.02
N PRO A 268 10.51 13.76 -13.12
CA PRO A 268 11.70 14.07 -12.30
C PRO A 268 11.52 14.02 -10.77
N ASN A 269 10.29 14.01 -10.26
CA ASN A 269 9.97 13.96 -8.82
C ASN A 269 9.57 12.55 -8.31
N VAL A 270 9.57 11.53 -9.16
CA VAL A 270 9.25 10.13 -8.79
C VAL A 270 10.46 9.26 -9.14
N ARG A 271 11.28 8.95 -8.15
CA ARG A 271 12.40 8.01 -8.32
C ARG A 271 11.88 6.58 -8.33
N LEU A 272 11.84 5.96 -9.51
CA LEU A 272 11.82 4.51 -9.65
C LEU A 272 13.25 3.98 -9.37
N PRO A 273 13.44 2.93 -8.56
CA PRO A 273 14.75 2.31 -8.43
C PRO A 273 15.11 1.60 -9.74
N ALA A 274 16.34 1.83 -10.20
CA ALA A 274 16.89 1.18 -11.38
C ALA A 274 16.82 -0.35 -11.23
N LEU A 275 16.38 -1.04 -12.28
CA LEU A 275 16.64 -2.47 -12.41
C LEU A 275 18.16 -2.65 -12.43
N SER A 276 18.67 -3.42 -11.49
CA SER A 276 20.05 -3.88 -11.48
C SER A 276 20.25 -4.86 -12.64
N SER A 277 20.65 -4.36 -13.80
CA SER A 277 21.35 -5.17 -14.78
C SER A 277 22.82 -5.25 -14.37
N SER A 278 23.19 -6.37 -13.77
CA SER A 278 24.57 -6.82 -13.66
C SER A 278 25.17 -6.93 -15.05
N THR A 279 26.06 -6.01 -15.40
CA THR A 279 27.07 -6.24 -16.44
C THR A 279 28.43 -6.07 -15.78
N SER A 280 28.99 -7.21 -15.38
CA SER A 280 30.39 -7.35 -15.00
C SER A 280 31.25 -7.11 -16.25
N GLY A 281 31.89 -5.95 -16.31
CA GLY A 281 33.00 -5.72 -17.24
C GLY A 281 34.23 -6.50 -16.77
N GLY A 282 34.63 -7.49 -17.57
CA GLY A 282 35.98 -8.06 -17.52
C GLY A 282 36.95 -7.13 -18.26
N SER A 283 38.09 -6.87 -17.64
CA SER A 283 39.24 -6.19 -18.22
C SER A 283 40.40 -7.18 -18.27
N SER A 284 41.00 -7.36 -19.46
CA SER A 284 42.35 -7.88 -19.80
C SER A 284 42.32 -8.19 -21.30
N GLY A 285 43.21 -7.77 -22.21
CA GLY A 285 44.39 -6.94 -22.22
C GLY A 285 44.89 -6.84 -23.69
N ASP A 286 45.75 -5.85 -23.94
CA ASP A 286 46.78 -5.76 -24.99
C ASP A 286 46.53 -5.95 -26.51
N SER A 287 46.78 -4.84 -27.21
CA SER A 287 47.83 -4.66 -28.25
C SER A 287 47.49 -4.64 -29.76
N LEU A 288 48.16 -3.67 -30.40
CA LEU A 288 48.62 -3.54 -31.79
C LEU A 288 47.68 -3.10 -32.93
N ALA A 289 47.96 -1.88 -33.40
CA ALA A 289 48.16 -1.41 -34.78
C ALA A 289 47.38 -2.09 -35.93
N THR A 290 46.72 -1.28 -36.78
CA THR A 290 47.14 -1.05 -38.19
C THR A 290 46.28 0.03 -38.86
N ARG A 291 46.98 1.05 -39.39
CA ARG A 291 46.55 2.02 -40.41
C ARG A 291 45.90 1.32 -41.61
N ARG A 292 44.79 1.87 -42.13
CA ARG A 292 44.61 1.99 -43.58
C ARG A 292 43.68 3.14 -43.94
N THR A 293 44.31 4.13 -44.55
CA THR A 293 43.78 5.23 -45.36
C THR A 293 42.95 4.75 -46.54
N LEU A 294 41.91 5.49 -46.90
CA LEU A 294 41.60 5.77 -48.31
C LEU A 294 40.94 7.14 -48.43
N ASN A 295 41.55 7.94 -49.31
CA ASN A 295 41.29 9.34 -49.63
C ASN A 295 40.17 9.49 -50.67
N HIS A 296 39.74 10.75 -50.80
CA HIS A 296 39.21 11.43 -51.98
C HIS A 296 37.76 11.18 -52.41
N PHE A 297 36.94 12.23 -52.29
CA PHE A 297 36.76 13.15 -53.41
C PHE A 297 36.36 14.55 -52.92
N ARG A 298 36.95 15.57 -53.55
CA ARG A 298 36.88 17.00 -53.24
C ARG A 298 36.07 17.66 -54.36
N LYS A 299 35.18 18.59 -54.03
CA LYS A 299 34.91 19.75 -54.91
C LYS A 299 34.49 20.95 -54.07
N SER A 300 35.15 22.05 -54.34
CA SER A 300 35.08 23.35 -53.69
C SER A 300 34.82 24.41 -54.75
N SER A 301 34.09 25.46 -54.38
CA SER A 301 34.13 26.82 -54.96
C SER A 301 33.38 27.73 -53.97
N SER A 302 34.01 28.64 -53.21
CA SER A 302 34.51 29.99 -53.57
C SER A 302 33.38 30.90 -54.09
N VAL A 303 33.15 32.16 -53.68
CA VAL A 303 34.05 33.19 -53.12
C VAL A 303 33.25 34.47 -52.73
N THR A 304 33.79 35.25 -51.77
CA THR A 304 33.72 36.73 -51.47
C THR A 304 32.41 37.46 -51.11
N THR A 305 32.28 38.10 -49.91
CA THR A 305 32.74 39.44 -49.40
C THR A 305 31.82 40.61 -49.79
N THR A 306 31.13 41.29 -48.86
CA THR A 306 31.38 42.64 -48.27
C THR A 306 30.00 43.17 -47.79
N GLY A 307 29.76 44.01 -46.77
CA GLY A 307 30.55 44.75 -45.79
C GLY A 307 29.65 45.67 -44.92
N LYS A 308 30.29 46.40 -43.99
CA LYS A 308 29.85 47.60 -43.19
C LYS A 308 28.97 47.34 -41.95
N ARG A 309 29.48 47.46 -40.69
CA ARG A 309 29.70 48.68 -39.82
C ARG A 309 28.45 49.60 -39.76
N CYS A 310 27.96 50.15 -38.65
CA CYS A 310 28.56 50.78 -37.44
C CYS A 310 27.42 51.06 -36.42
N MET A 311 27.51 50.71 -35.13
CA MET A 311 27.75 51.57 -33.93
C MET A 311 26.77 52.73 -33.57
N LYS A 312 26.44 52.76 -32.25
CA LYS A 312 26.15 53.92 -31.35
C LYS A 312 24.76 54.58 -31.51
N ARG A 313 24.06 55.14 -30.50
CA ARG A 313 24.26 55.56 -29.08
C ARG A 313 22.83 55.78 -28.49
N ALA A 314 22.51 55.38 -27.26
CA ALA A 314 22.54 56.16 -26.00
C ALA A 314 21.47 57.26 -25.80
N GLY A 315 20.81 57.22 -24.61
CA GLY A 315 20.05 58.30 -23.95
C GLY A 315 18.57 58.39 -24.32
N SER A 316 17.60 58.71 -23.46
CA SER A 316 17.59 59.12 -22.05
C SER A 316 16.11 59.38 -21.63
N ASP A 317 15.83 59.19 -20.35
CA ASP A 317 14.93 59.97 -19.47
C ASP A 317 13.38 59.95 -19.51
N SER A 318 12.88 59.93 -18.26
CA SER A 318 11.68 60.58 -17.68
C SER A 318 10.30 59.91 -17.89
N VAL A 319 9.69 59.34 -16.84
CA VAL A 319 8.86 59.98 -15.78
C VAL A 319 7.54 60.55 -16.33
N ASN A 320 6.37 59.94 -16.02
CA ASN A 320 5.43 60.38 -14.95
C ASN A 320 3.99 59.82 -15.11
N ARG A 321 3.30 59.72 -13.95
CA ARG A 321 1.84 59.84 -13.69
C ARG A 321 0.88 58.75 -14.22
N LYS A 322 -0.28 58.47 -13.63
CA LYS A 322 -0.94 58.55 -12.30
C LYS A 322 -2.44 58.22 -12.56
N GLN A 323 -3.17 57.86 -11.50
CA GLN A 323 -4.66 57.87 -11.34
C GLN A 323 -5.42 56.66 -11.94
N SER A 324 -6.04 55.79 -11.15
CA SER A 324 -7.15 55.90 -10.17
C SER A 324 -8.55 55.88 -10.81
N LYS A 325 -9.43 54.97 -10.36
CA LYS A 325 -10.87 55.25 -10.15
C LYS A 325 -11.51 54.23 -9.20
N ILE A 326 -12.38 54.77 -8.35
CA ILE A 326 -13.18 54.21 -7.25
C ILE A 326 -14.66 54.16 -7.71
N LEU A 327 -15.52 53.50 -6.90
CA LEU A 327 -16.99 53.56 -6.75
C LEU A 327 -17.76 52.35 -7.36
N THR A 328 -18.73 51.68 -6.71
CA THR A 328 -19.63 52.06 -5.60
C THR A 328 -20.27 50.84 -4.90
N ARG A 329 -20.74 51.08 -3.66
CA ARG A 329 -21.66 50.32 -2.77
C ARG A 329 -22.96 49.82 -3.41
N LEU A 330 -23.57 48.79 -2.80
CA LEU A 330 -24.96 48.79 -2.30
C LEU A 330 -25.19 47.70 -1.21
N GLN A 331 -25.83 48.14 -0.12
CA GLN A 331 -26.48 47.43 1.01
C GLN A 331 -27.68 46.59 0.52
N CYS A 332 -28.46 45.79 1.24
CA CYS A 332 -28.60 45.12 2.55
C CYS A 332 -29.84 44.20 2.34
N ASN A 333 -30.00 43.11 3.10
CA ASN A 333 -31.22 42.85 3.91
C ASN A 333 -31.29 41.42 4.47
N ASN A 334 -31.68 41.40 5.75
CA ASN A 334 -31.99 40.29 6.64
C ASN A 334 -33.13 39.40 6.14
N THR A 335 -33.12 38.14 6.59
CA THR A 335 -34.26 37.54 7.32
C THR A 335 -33.77 36.47 8.28
N ASP A 336 -33.98 36.72 9.57
CA ASP A 336 -33.99 35.74 10.65
C ASP A 336 -35.22 34.85 10.55
N HIS A 337 -35.09 33.55 10.80
CA HIS A 337 -36.16 32.76 11.42
C HIS A 337 -35.58 31.74 12.40
N ILE A 338 -35.98 31.96 13.65
CA ILE A 338 -35.86 31.15 14.86
C ILE A 338 -36.74 29.89 14.72
N LEU A 339 -36.27 28.73 15.22
CA LEU A 339 -37.04 27.79 16.05
C LEU A 339 -36.09 26.73 16.67
N THR A 340 -36.17 26.62 17.99
CA THR A 340 -35.43 25.69 18.88
C THR A 340 -36.21 24.36 19.08
N PRO A 341 -35.92 23.51 20.09
CA PRO A 341 -35.40 22.14 19.91
C PRO A 341 -36.44 21.05 20.26
N ILE A 342 -36.27 19.81 19.78
CA ILE A 342 -37.02 18.65 20.30
C ILE A 342 -36.11 17.44 20.53
N CYS A 343 -36.41 16.77 21.63
CA CYS A 343 -35.66 15.82 22.44
C CYS A 343 -35.45 14.40 21.88
N GLU A 344 -34.39 13.77 22.41
CA GLU A 344 -34.25 12.41 22.95
C GLU A 344 -35.04 11.22 22.38
N ALA A 345 -34.27 10.23 21.86
CA ALA A 345 -34.30 8.78 22.13
C ALA A 345 -33.47 8.12 21.00
N SER A 346 -32.60 7.12 21.16
CA SER A 346 -32.34 6.14 22.20
C SER A 346 -30.94 5.56 21.94
N LYS A 347 -30.17 5.33 23.01
CA LYS A 347 -28.84 4.68 22.98
C LYS A 347 -29.00 3.16 22.73
N PRO A 348 -28.17 2.52 21.91
CA PRO A 348 -27.87 1.11 22.08
C PRO A 348 -26.60 0.93 22.91
N VAL A 349 -26.74 0.04 23.88
CA VAL A 349 -25.83 -0.38 24.94
C VAL A 349 -24.44 -0.77 24.39
N ALA A 350 -23.41 -0.16 24.99
CA ALA A 350 -22.03 -0.57 24.84
C ALA A 350 -21.78 -1.80 25.72
N ASN A 351 -21.44 -2.94 25.10
CA ASN A 351 -20.71 -3.99 25.79
C ASN A 351 -19.22 -3.70 25.64
N SER A 352 -18.65 -3.32 26.77
CA SER A 352 -17.23 -3.17 27.07
C SER A 352 -16.49 -4.52 27.02
N GLU A 353 -15.15 -4.42 27.02
CA GLU A 353 -14.15 -5.49 27.02
C GLU A 353 -13.87 -6.01 25.60
N TYR A 354 -12.75 -5.71 24.95
CA TYR A 354 -11.37 -5.91 25.39
C TYR A 354 -10.47 -4.75 24.94
N GLN A 355 -9.88 -4.05 25.91
CA GLN A 355 -8.67 -3.24 25.70
C GLN A 355 -7.46 -4.12 26.02
N ILE A 356 -6.75 -4.59 25.00
CA ILE A 356 -5.34 -4.97 25.19
C ILE A 356 -4.52 -3.75 24.82
N ARG A 357 -3.90 -3.15 25.84
CA ARG A 357 -2.89 -2.10 25.70
C ARG A 357 -1.55 -2.73 25.28
N ILE A 358 -0.87 -1.98 24.41
CA ILE A 358 0.50 -2.11 23.85
C ILE A 358 0.61 -2.99 22.60
#